data_AF-A0A6L3YB43-F1
#
_entry.id   AF-A0A6L3YB43-F1
#
_cell.length_a   1.000
_cell.length_b   1.000
_cell.length_c   1.000
_cell.angle_alpha   90.00
_cell.angle_beta   90.00
_cell.angle_gamma   90.00
#
_symmetry.space_group_name_H-M   'P 1'
#
loop_
_entity.id
_entity.type
_entity.pdbx_description
1 polymer ?
#
loop_
_entity_poly.entity_id
_entity_poly.type
_entity_poly.pdbx_seq_one_letter_code
_entity_poly.pdbx_strand_id
1 'polypeptide(L)'
;MGWKQQLRVSDLSDTQKLEARCRVCGHVHYLTREVLCTDAEASQRYIDEIEENAKCSARGCKGRVRLAKVRMDELSGFVGGLA
;
A
#
# COMPACT_ATOMS: atom_id res chain seq x y z
N MET A 1 11.86 10.22 -7.96
CA MET A 1 12.03 10.56 -6.53
C MET A 1 10.66 10.81 -5.92
N GLY A 2 9.98 9.75 -5.49
CA GLY A 2 8.66 9.85 -4.82
C GLY A 2 8.81 9.75 -3.30
N TRP A 3 7.83 10.27 -2.56
CA TRP A 3 7.78 10.16 -1.09
C TRP A 3 7.92 8.71 -0.58
N LYS A 4 7.52 7.71 -1.38
CA LYS A 4 7.64 6.27 -1.07
C LYS A 4 9.08 5.78 -0.84
N GLN A 5 10.06 6.42 -1.49
CA GLN A 5 11.48 6.07 -1.37
C GLN A 5 12.18 6.77 -0.19
N GLN A 6 11.51 7.77 0.40
CA GLN A 6 12.04 8.54 1.53
C GLN A 6 11.33 8.20 2.84
N LEU A 7 10.12 7.62 2.75
CA LEU A 7 9.29 7.28 3.89
C LEU A 7 9.47 5.80 4.25
N ARG A 8 9.90 5.55 5.48
CA ARG A 8 10.03 4.20 6.07
C ARG A 8 8.75 3.81 6.80
N VAL A 9 8.53 2.52 6.98
CA VAL A 9 7.40 2.00 7.77
C VAL A 9 7.48 2.50 9.23
N SER A 10 8.68 2.63 9.81
CA SER A 10 8.87 3.22 11.14
C SER A 10 8.40 4.66 11.28
N ASP A 11 8.43 5.43 10.18
CA ASP A 11 7.99 6.83 10.15
C ASP A 11 6.47 6.95 9.94
N LEU A 12 5.81 5.84 9.61
CA LEU A 12 4.37 5.78 9.47
C LEU A 12 3.73 5.84 10.86
N SER A 13 2.89 6.86 11.11
CA SER A 13 2.06 6.89 12.32
C SER A 13 0.98 5.81 12.26
N ASP A 14 0.53 5.29 13.41
CA ASP A 14 -0.53 4.27 13.49
C ASP A 14 -1.86 4.69 12.86
N THR A 15 -2.11 6.00 12.79
CA THR A 15 -3.28 6.58 12.12
C THR A 15 -3.15 6.63 10.59
N GLN A 16 -1.95 6.41 10.05
CA GLN A 16 -1.72 6.44 8.61
C GLN A 16 -1.92 5.07 7.98
N LYS A 17 -2.82 5.06 6.98
CA LYS A 17 -3.18 3.88 6.21
C LYS A 17 -2.58 3.97 4.82
N LEU A 18 -2.03 2.87 4.34
CA LEU A 18 -1.59 2.71 2.97
C LEU A 18 -2.64 1.90 2.22
N GLU A 19 -3.15 2.45 1.14
CA GLU A 19 -4.01 1.73 0.21
C GLU A 19 -3.14 0.96 -0.76
N ALA A 20 -3.32 -0.36 -0.80
CA ALA A 20 -2.63 -1.26 -1.69
C ALA A 20 -3.61 -1.76 -2.76
N ARG A 21 -3.45 -1.23 -3.97
CA ARG A 21 -4.33 -1.52 -5.12
C ARG A 21 -3.60 -2.34 -6.17
N CYS A 22 -4.14 -3.50 -6.51
CA CYS A 22 -3.62 -4.30 -7.60
C CYS A 22 -3.88 -3.64 -8.96
N ARG A 23 -2.85 -3.54 -9.81
CA ARG A 23 -2.99 -3.02 -11.17
C ARG A 23 -3.59 -4.02 -12.17
N VAL A 24 -3.69 -5.29 -11.79
CA VAL A 24 -4.15 -6.39 -12.66
C VAL A 24 -5.62 -6.72 -12.41
N CYS A 25 -5.99 -7.07 -11.17
CA CYS A 25 -7.37 -7.43 -10.83
C CYS A 25 -8.18 -6.28 -10.23
N GLY A 26 -7.54 -5.15 -9.91
CA GLY A 26 -8.20 -4.02 -9.26
C GLY A 26 -8.50 -4.21 -7.77
N HIS A 27 -8.10 -5.33 -7.16
CA HIS A 27 -8.31 -5.59 -5.73
C HIS A 27 -7.59 -4.54 -4.88
N VAL A 28 -8.34 -3.87 -4.01
CA VAL A 28 -7.85 -2.86 -3.07
C VAL A 28 -7.88 -3.45 -1.66
N HIS A 29 -6.80 -3.28 -0.92
CA HIS A 29 -6.74 -3.59 0.51
C HIS A 29 -5.97 -2.50 1.25
N TYR A 30 -6.22 -2.37 2.54
CA TYR A 30 -5.55 -1.36 3.37
C TYR A 30 -4.48 -2.04 4.23
N LEU A 31 -3.29 -1.46 4.21
CA LEU A 31 -2.17 -1.82 5.06
C LEU A 31 -2.03 -0.74 6.13
N THR A 32 -2.13 -1.13 7.39
CA THR A 32 -1.80 -0.26 8.53
C THR A 32 -0.35 -0.45 8.94
N ARG A 33 0.16 0.48 9.75
CA ARG A 33 1.46 0.32 10.42
C ARG A 33 1.56 -1.04 11.11
N GLU A 34 0.52 -1.46 11.81
CA GLU A 34 0.48 -2.74 12.55
C GLU A 34 0.72 -3.95 11.62
N VAL A 35 0.08 -3.97 10.45
CA VAL A 35 0.26 -5.03 9.45
C VAL A 35 1.68 -4.99 8.86
N LEU A 36 2.23 -3.79 8.64
CA LEU A 36 3.57 -3.60 8.09
C LEU A 36 4.69 -3.82 9.12
N CYS A 37 4.40 -3.55 10.40
CA CYS A 37 5.27 -3.69 11.56
C CYS A 37 5.07 -5.08 12.21
N THR A 38 4.73 -6.09 11.40
CA THR A 38 4.69 -7.48 11.86
C THR A 38 6.10 -7.99 12.22
N ASP A 39 7.14 -7.39 11.63
CA ASP A 39 8.54 -7.75 11.87
C ASP A 39 9.43 -6.50 12.01
N ALA A 40 10.41 -6.53 12.93
CA ALA A 40 11.32 -5.41 13.17
C ALA A 40 12.15 -5.05 11.92
N GLU A 41 12.41 -6.02 11.04
CA GLU A 41 13.07 -5.79 9.76
C GLU A 41 12.16 -5.07 8.77
N ALA A 42 10.85 -5.32 8.81
CA ALA A 42 9.87 -4.67 7.94
C ALA A 42 9.69 -3.17 8.30
N SER A 43 9.86 -2.81 9.58
CA SER A 43 9.81 -1.42 10.04
C SER A 43 10.92 -0.55 9.44
N GLN A 44 12.09 -1.13 9.17
CA GLN A 44 13.22 -0.41 8.56
C GLN A 44 13.14 -0.31 7.03
N ARG A 45 12.25 -1.08 6.39
CA ARG A 45 12.07 -1.06 4.93
C ARG A 45 11.37 0.21 4.47
N TYR A 46 11.73 0.63 3.25
CA TYR A 46 11.06 1.73 2.57
C TYR A 46 9.73 1.28 1.98
N ILE A 47 8.75 2.19 1.91
CA ILE A 47 7.43 1.89 1.34
C ILE A 47 7.54 1.46 -0.13
N ASP A 48 8.50 1.99 -0.87
CA ASP A 48 8.77 1.59 -2.26
C ASP A 48 9.17 0.10 -2.37
N GLU A 49 10.05 -0.37 -1.49
CA GLU A 49 10.46 -1.78 -1.46
C GLU A 49 9.30 -2.70 -1.06
N ILE A 50 8.45 -2.23 -0.14
CA ILE A 50 7.22 -2.94 0.22
C ILE A 50 6.27 -2.98 -0.97
N GLU A 51 6.10 -1.89 -1.73
CA GLU A 51 5.26 -1.87 -2.94
C GLU A 51 5.78 -2.86 -3.99
N GLU A 52 7.10 -2.90 -4.22
CA GLU A 52 7.72 -3.79 -5.20
C GLU A 52 7.64 -5.27 -4.82
N ASN A 53 7.75 -5.58 -3.52
CA ASN A 53 7.62 -6.95 -3.02
C ASN A 53 6.16 -7.36 -2.80
N ALA A 54 5.26 -6.40 -2.56
CA ALA A 54 3.86 -6.67 -2.35
C ALA A 54 3.21 -7.18 -3.64
N LYS A 55 2.57 -8.33 -3.51
CA LYS A 55 1.81 -8.98 -4.57
C LYS A 55 0.35 -8.98 -4.18
N CYS A 56 -0.53 -9.05 -5.17
CA CYS A 56 -1.93 -9.15 -4.89
C CYS A 56 -2.24 -10.42 -4.06
N SER A 57 -3.07 -10.27 -3.02
CA SER A 57 -3.53 -11.37 -2.19
C SER A 57 -4.75 -12.10 -2.78
N ALA A 58 -5.30 -11.61 -3.91
CA ALA A 58 -6.43 -12.26 -4.57
C ALA A 58 -6.04 -13.62 -5.16
N ARG A 59 -6.90 -14.63 -4.97
CA ARG A 59 -6.70 -16.00 -5.50
C ARG A 59 -6.45 -15.96 -7.01
N GLY A 60 -5.24 -16.33 -7.43
CA GLY A 60 -4.83 -16.39 -8.84
C GLY A 60 -4.20 -15.10 -9.40
N CYS A 61 -4.26 -13.98 -8.68
CA CYS A 61 -3.60 -12.75 -9.12
C CYS A 61 -2.24 -12.60 -8.42
N LYS A 62 -1.14 -12.67 -9.17
CA LYS A 62 0.22 -12.35 -8.69
C LYS A 62 0.73 -11.00 -9.22
N GLY A 63 -0.22 -10.14 -9.60
CA GLY A 63 0.08 -8.82 -10.14
C GLY A 63 0.73 -7.91 -9.12
N ARG A 64 1.58 -6.99 -9.60
CA ARG A 64 2.14 -5.92 -8.79
C ARG A 64 1.01 -5.05 -8.23
N VAL A 65 1.12 -4.69 -6.96
CA VAL A 65 0.23 -3.71 -6.34
C VAL A 65 0.88 -2.33 -6.36
N ARG A 66 0.06 -1.29 -6.25
CA ARG A 66 0.50 0.08 -6.06
C ARG A 66 0.08 0.50 -4.65
N LEU A 67 1.03 1.03 -3.88
CA LEU A 67 0.78 1.62 -2.58
C LEU A 67 0.53 3.12 -2.76
N ALA A 68 -0.56 3.60 -2.17
CA ALA A 68 -0.90 5.00 -2.08
C ALA A 68 -1.14 5.36 -0.61
N LYS A 69 -0.62 6.51 -0.18
CA LYS A 69 -0.94 7.05 1.15
C LYS A 69 -2.38 7.52 1.14
N VAL A 70 -3.21 6.99 2.02
CA VAL A 70 -4.57 7.51 2.19
C VAL A 70 -4.43 8.81 2.99
N ARG A 71 -4.41 9.96 2.30
CA ARG A 71 -4.80 11.22 2.96
C ARG A 71 -6.31 11.20 3.04
N MET A 72 -6.85 11.30 4.26
CA MET A 72 -8.30 11.38 4.49
C MET A 72 -8.96 12.61 3.83
N ASP A 73 -8.17 13.53 3.28
CA ASP A 73 -8.63 14.76 2.62
C ASP A 73 -9.02 14.58 1.14
N GLU A 74 -8.63 13.47 0.50
CA GLU A 74 -8.91 13.23 -0.93
C GLU A 74 -9.56 11.85 -1.20
N LEU A 75 -10.46 11.43 -0.30
CA LEU A 75 -11.49 10.45 -0.65
C LEU A 75 -12.54 11.11 -1.56
N SER A 76 -12.15 11.57 -2.74
CA SER A 76 -13.10 11.88 -3.81
C SER A 76 -12.85 10.87 -4.93
N GLY A 77 -13.87 10.03 -5.10
CA GLY A 77 -13.76 8.71 -5.68
C GLY A 77 -13.32 8.71 -7.12
N PHE A 78 -12.82 7.55 -7.57
CA PHE A 78 -13.19 6.92 -8.83
C PHE A 78 -12.39 5.62 -8.94
N VAL A 79 -12.99 4.55 -8.44
CA VAL A 79 -12.68 3.19 -8.90
C VAL A 79 -14.00 2.45 -9.08
N GLY A 80 -14.34 2.15 -10.33
CA GLY A 80 -15.31 1.10 -10.64
C GLY A 80 -16.61 1.59 -11.24
N GLY A 81 -16.59 1.87 -12.53
CA GLY A 81 -17.77 1.92 -13.39
C GLY A 81 -17.36 1.50 -14.80
N LEU A 82 -16.95 0.24 -14.96
CA LEU A 82 -16.99 -0.43 -16.26
C LEU A 82 -18.47 -0.65 -16.60
N ALA A 83 -19.01 0.15 -17.51
CA ALA A 83 -20.08 -0.18 -18.47
C ALA A 83 -20.25 0.98 -19.45
#